data_AF-A0A6I9P5X7-F1
#
_entry.id   AF-A0A6I9P5X7-F1
#
_cell.length_a   1.000
_cell.length_b   1.000
_cell.length_c   1.000
_cell.angle_alpha   90.00
_cell.angle_beta   90.00
_cell.angle_gamma   90.00
#
_symmetry.space_group_name_H-M   'P 1'
#
loop_
_entity.id
_entity.type
_entity.pdbx_description
1 polymer ?
#
loop_
_entity_poly.entity_id
_entity_poly.type
_entity_poly.pdbx_seq_one_letter_code
_entity_poly.pdbx_strand_id
1 'polypeptide(L)'
;HDFIGEFTTSYRELSRGQSQFNVYEVTLLSFKVDSECTFVDFIRGGTQLNFTVAIDFTASNGNPSQPTSLHYMSPYQMNAYAMALKAVGEIIQDYDSDKLFPAYGFGAKLPPDGKISHAFPL
;
A
#
# COMPACT_ATOMS: atom_id res chain seq x y z
N HIS A 1 21.44 -47.57 -21.29
CA HIS A 1 20.69 -47.84 -20.05
C HIS A 1 19.26 -47.47 -20.35
N ASP A 2 18.39 -48.47 -20.39
CA ASP A 2 16.99 -48.27 -20.76
C ASP A 2 16.24 -47.64 -19.59
N PHE A 3 15.52 -46.56 -19.88
CA PHE A 3 14.73 -45.83 -18.90
C PHE A 3 13.49 -46.66 -18.53
N ILE A 4 13.41 -47.08 -17.26
CA ILE A 4 12.34 -47.95 -16.76
C ILE A 4 11.16 -47.13 -16.19
N GLY A 5 11.41 -45.88 -15.74
CA GLY A 5 10.37 -44.97 -15.26
C GLY A 5 10.90 -43.78 -14.46
N GLU A 6 10.01 -42.84 -14.12
CA GLU A 6 10.26 -41.66 -13.28
C GLU A 6 9.22 -41.58 -12.15
N PHE A 7 9.65 -41.10 -10.99
CA PHE A 7 8.77 -40.78 -9.87
C PHE A 7 9.28 -39.53 -9.14
N THR A 8 8.37 -38.79 -8.50
CA THR A 8 8.71 -37.64 -7.66
C THR A 8 8.56 -38.03 -6.19
N THR A 9 9.55 -37.70 -5.36
CA THR A 9 9.51 -37.94 -3.91
C THR A 9 10.31 -36.87 -3.18
N SER A 10 10.10 -36.74 -1.86
CA SER A 10 10.92 -35.86 -1.04
C SER A 10 12.18 -36.56 -0.51
N TYR A 11 13.23 -35.79 -0.22
CA TYR A 11 14.42 -36.31 0.50
C TYR A 11 14.04 -37.03 1.81
N ARG A 12 13.02 -36.50 2.50
CA ARG A 12 12.50 -37.09 3.74
C ARG A 12 11.90 -38.48 3.52
N GLU A 13 11.22 -38.70 2.40
CA GLU A 13 10.68 -40.00 2.04
C GLU A 13 11.79 -40.97 1.59
N LEU A 14 12.77 -40.51 0.81
CA LEU A 14 13.96 -41.30 0.43
C LEU A 14 14.72 -41.81 1.66
N SER A 15 14.88 -40.96 2.69
CA SER A 15 15.58 -41.31 3.92
C SER A 15 14.89 -42.41 4.76
N ARG A 16 13.59 -42.65 4.55
CA ARG A 16 12.81 -43.67 5.30
C ARG A 16 12.94 -45.08 4.72
N GLY A 17 13.39 -45.22 3.46
CA GLY A 17 13.48 -46.49 2.73
C GLY A 17 14.85 -47.15 2.73
N GLN A 18 15.71 -46.87 3.72
CA GLN A 18 17.06 -47.44 3.80
C GLN A 18 17.01 -48.95 4.11
N SER A 19 17.00 -49.76 3.05
CA SER A 19 17.30 -51.19 3.06
C SER A 19 18.69 -51.39 2.45
N GLN A 20 19.39 -52.47 2.83
CA GLN A 20 20.75 -52.81 2.40
C GLN A 20 20.92 -52.97 0.88
N PHE A 21 19.81 -52.98 0.13
CA PHE A 21 19.76 -53.20 -1.32
C PHE A 21 19.48 -51.93 -2.15
N ASN A 22 19.24 -50.77 -1.53
CA ASN A 22 18.90 -49.53 -2.25
C ASN A 22 19.99 -48.46 -2.06
N VAL A 23 20.67 -48.09 -3.15
CA VAL A 23 21.62 -46.98 -3.21
C VAL A 23 21.05 -45.88 -4.09
N TYR A 24 20.96 -44.66 -3.56
CA TYR A 24 20.43 -43.50 -4.28
C TYR A 24 21.55 -42.48 -4.51
N GLU A 25 21.67 -41.98 -5.73
CA GLU A 25 22.52 -40.83 -6.05
C GLU A 25 21.63 -39.61 -6.29
N VAL A 26 21.81 -38.56 -5.48
CA VAL A 26 21.08 -37.29 -5.62
C VAL A 26 22.02 -36.28 -6.23
N THR A 27 21.70 -35.82 -7.45
CA THR A 27 22.46 -34.77 -8.14
C THR A 27 21.64 -33.49 -8.22
N LEU A 28 22.19 -32.39 -7.68
CA LEU A 28 21.62 -31.05 -7.85
C LEU A 28 22.01 -30.50 -9.23
N LEU A 29 21.07 -30.50 -10.18
CA LEU A 29 21.34 -30.07 -11.56
C LEU A 29 21.45 -28.55 -11.71
N SER A 30 20.71 -27.79 -10.91
CA SER A 30 20.72 -26.34 -10.89
C SER A 30 20.18 -25.81 -9.57
N PHE A 31 20.76 -24.72 -9.09
CA PHE A 31 20.28 -23.99 -7.93
C PHE A 31 20.44 -22.50 -8.21
N LYS A 32 19.33 -21.77 -8.08
CA LYS A 32 19.27 -20.32 -8.29
C LYS A 32 18.84 -19.68 -6.99
N VAL A 33 19.62 -18.72 -6.52
CA VAL A 33 19.23 -17.83 -5.43
C VAL A 33 18.83 -16.52 -6.06
N ASP A 34 17.55 -16.17 -5.95
CA ASP A 34 17.04 -14.87 -6.34
C ASP A 34 16.89 -14.01 -5.09
N SER A 35 17.48 -12.82 -5.11
CA SER A 35 17.24 -11.79 -4.09
C SER A 35 16.18 -10.82 -4.62
N GLU A 36 15.06 -10.73 -3.92
CA GLU A 36 14.02 -9.75 -4.22
C GLU A 36 14.19 -8.52 -3.33
N CYS A 37 14.18 -7.33 -3.92
CA CYS A 37 14.19 -6.09 -3.15
C CYS A 37 12.86 -5.94 -2.43
N THR A 38 12.91 -5.78 -1.11
CA THR A 38 11.73 -5.57 -0.27
C THR A 38 11.34 -4.09 -0.23
N PHE A 39 10.11 -3.79 0.20
CA PHE A 39 9.69 -2.41 0.48
C PHE A 39 10.69 -1.67 1.39
N VAL A 40 11.20 -2.35 2.43
CA VAL A 40 12.15 -1.76 3.38
C VAL A 40 13.49 -1.44 2.72
N ASP A 41 13.93 -2.23 1.74
CA ASP A 41 15.17 -1.94 1.01
C ASP A 41 15.05 -0.66 0.18
N PHE A 42 13.89 -0.40 -0.44
CA PHE A 42 13.64 0.85 -1.15
C PHE A 42 13.64 2.06 -0.22
N ILE A 43 12.95 1.97 0.94
CA ILE A 43 12.93 3.06 1.93
C ILE A 43 14.33 3.32 2.48
N ARG A 44 15.09 2.27 2.84
CA ARG A 44 16.49 2.40 3.28
C ARG A 44 17.40 2.96 2.20
N GLY A 45 17.10 2.67 0.93
CA GLY A 45 17.78 3.24 -0.23
C GLY A 45 17.47 4.71 -0.50
N GLY A 46 16.64 5.37 0.33
CA GLY A 46 16.29 6.79 0.20
C GLY A 46 15.04 7.05 -0.63
N THR A 47 14.25 6.02 -0.95
CA THR A 47 12.94 6.21 -1.59
C THR A 47 11.98 6.88 -0.60
N GLN A 48 11.29 7.92 -1.06
CA GLN A 48 10.30 8.66 -0.28
C GLN A 48 8.91 8.41 -0.84
N LEU A 49 7.89 8.50 0.02
CA LEU A 49 6.48 8.40 -0.37
C LEU A 49 5.84 9.78 -0.30
N ASN A 50 5.56 10.36 -1.47
CA ASN A 50 4.84 11.63 -1.55
C ASN A 50 3.34 11.40 -1.28
N PHE A 51 2.78 12.17 -0.36
CA PHE A 51 1.37 12.14 -0.02
C PHE A 51 0.65 13.40 -0.51
N THR A 52 -0.39 13.20 -1.31
CA THR A 52 -1.24 14.28 -1.84
C THR A 52 -2.70 13.99 -1.48
N VAL A 53 -3.43 15.02 -1.05
CA VAL A 53 -4.86 14.91 -0.72
C VAL A 53 -5.72 15.73 -1.67
N ALA A 54 -6.89 15.19 -2.02
CA ALA A 54 -7.97 15.91 -2.67
C ALA A 54 -9.28 15.78 -1.85
N ILE A 55 -9.86 16.89 -1.43
CA ILE A 55 -11.08 16.97 -0.62
C ILE A 55 -12.28 17.34 -1.51
N ASP A 56 -13.37 16.58 -1.38
CA ASP A 56 -14.62 16.82 -2.10
C ASP A 56 -15.44 17.92 -1.40
N PHE A 57 -15.64 19.05 -2.08
CA PHE A 57 -16.46 20.19 -1.62
C PHE A 57 -17.81 20.29 -2.36
N THR A 58 -18.29 19.21 -2.98
CA THR A 58 -19.61 19.17 -3.63
C THR A 58 -20.75 19.36 -2.63
N ALA A 59 -21.86 19.90 -3.13
CA ALA A 59 -23.04 20.23 -2.31
C ALA A 59 -23.69 19.03 -1.62
N SER A 60 -23.47 17.80 -2.09
CA SER A 60 -23.95 16.56 -1.45
C SER A 60 -23.41 16.36 -0.03
N ASN A 61 -22.29 17.01 0.33
CA ASN A 61 -21.75 16.99 1.69
C ASN A 61 -22.55 17.84 2.69
N GLY A 62 -23.54 18.61 2.22
CA GLY A 62 -24.31 19.53 3.04
C GLY A 62 -23.54 20.81 3.42
N ASN A 63 -24.25 21.73 4.07
CA ASN A 63 -23.66 23.00 4.52
C ASN A 63 -22.77 22.77 5.76
N PRO A 64 -21.48 23.13 5.77
CA PRO A 64 -20.57 22.92 6.90
C PRO A 64 -21.01 23.54 8.23
N SER A 65 -21.92 24.53 8.22
CA SER A 65 -22.50 25.10 9.44
C SER A 65 -23.56 24.21 10.09
N GLN A 66 -24.01 23.15 9.41
CA GLN A 66 -25.04 22.24 9.89
C GLN A 66 -24.39 20.97 10.49
N PRO A 67 -24.83 20.51 11.68
CA PRO A 67 -24.30 19.28 12.30
C PRO A 67 -24.45 18.01 11.47
N THR A 68 -25.35 18.01 10.49
CA THR A 68 -25.58 16.89 9.57
C THR A 68 -24.61 16.85 8.39
N SER A 69 -23.78 17.89 8.20
CA SER A 69 -22.81 17.94 7.11
C SER A 69 -21.61 17.04 7.37
N LEU A 70 -21.12 16.40 6.31
CA LEU A 70 -19.87 15.65 6.34
C LEU A 70 -18.63 16.55 6.55
N HIS A 71 -18.78 17.85 6.31
CA HIS A 71 -17.77 18.88 6.58
C HIS A 71 -17.98 19.61 7.91
N TYR A 72 -18.95 19.21 8.72
CA TYR A 72 -19.21 19.86 10.00
C TYR A 72 -17.99 19.79 10.91
N MET A 73 -17.57 20.94 11.46
CA MET A 73 -16.43 21.02 12.38
C MET A 73 -16.95 21.04 13.82
N SER A 74 -17.21 19.84 14.36
CA SER A 74 -17.62 19.70 15.77
C SER A 74 -16.46 20.02 16.71
N PRO A 75 -16.69 20.73 17.84
CA PRO A 75 -15.64 20.99 18.83
C PRO A 75 -15.26 19.73 19.63
N TYR A 76 -16.02 18.65 19.51
CA TYR A 76 -15.82 17.41 20.29
C TYR A 76 -15.32 16.24 19.46
N GLN A 77 -15.54 16.24 18.14
CA GLN A 77 -15.22 15.10 17.28
C GLN A 77 -14.79 15.55 15.87
N MET A 78 -13.81 14.85 15.31
CA MET A 78 -13.43 15.03 13.91
C MET A 78 -14.52 14.50 12.98
N ASN A 79 -14.76 15.20 11.87
CA ASN A 79 -15.58 14.68 10.80
C ASN A 79 -14.86 13.58 10.01
N ALA A 80 -15.58 12.93 9.10
CA ALA A 80 -15.05 11.82 8.31
C ALA A 80 -13.80 12.19 7.50
N TYR A 81 -13.77 13.38 6.90
CA TYR A 81 -12.60 13.87 6.15
C TYR A 81 -11.39 14.06 7.06
N ALA A 82 -11.57 14.73 8.20
CA ALA A 82 -10.50 14.97 9.17
C ALA A 82 -9.98 13.67 9.79
N MET A 83 -10.86 12.70 10.08
CA MET A 83 -10.46 11.37 10.55
C MET A 83 -9.63 10.62 9.51
N ALA A 84 -10.06 10.62 8.25
CA ALA A 84 -9.34 9.96 7.17
C ALA A 84 -7.95 10.59 6.93
N LEU A 85 -7.90 11.92 6.88
CA LEU A 85 -6.66 12.69 6.77
C LEU A 85 -5.69 12.36 7.89
N LYS A 86 -6.17 12.33 9.13
CA LYS A 86 -5.34 11.99 10.28
C LYS A 86 -4.84 10.55 10.20
N ALA A 87 -5.71 9.58 9.95
CA ALA A 87 -5.36 8.16 9.94
C ALA A 87 -4.30 7.82 8.88
N VAL A 88 -4.37 8.45 7.70
CA VAL A 88 -3.37 8.24 6.63
C VAL A 88 -2.14 9.11 6.87
N GLY A 89 -2.34 10.39 7.20
CA GLY A 89 -1.28 11.37 7.40
C GLY A 89 -0.33 11.01 8.54
N GLU A 90 -0.83 10.43 9.64
CA GLU A 90 -0.01 9.98 10.78
C GLU A 90 0.98 8.88 10.40
N ILE A 91 0.67 8.06 9.39
CA ILE A 91 1.54 6.96 8.96
C ILE A 91 2.47 7.43 7.85
N ILE A 92 1.91 8.04 6.81
CA ILE A 92 2.65 8.31 5.57
C ILE A 92 3.71 9.41 5.74
N GLN A 93 3.50 10.33 6.70
CA GLN A 93 4.42 11.46 6.92
C GLN A 93 5.82 11.04 7.35
N ASP A 94 5.99 9.84 7.92
CA ASP A 94 7.30 9.35 8.35
C ASP A 94 8.13 8.78 7.18
N TYR A 95 7.51 8.63 6.01
CA TYR A 95 8.13 8.17 4.77
C TYR A 95 8.42 9.32 3.79
N ASP A 96 8.15 10.56 4.19
CA ASP A 96 8.42 11.78 3.44
C ASP A 96 9.39 12.67 4.22
N SER A 97 10.47 13.12 3.58
CA SER A 97 11.53 13.87 4.28
C SER A 97 11.17 15.33 4.50
N ASP A 98 10.45 15.95 3.57
CA ASP A 98 10.09 17.38 3.67
C ASP A 98 8.74 17.61 4.37
N LYS A 99 7.92 16.55 4.45
CA LYS A 99 6.57 16.56 5.04
C LYS A 99 5.67 17.65 4.43
N LEU A 100 5.91 17.98 3.16
CA LEU A 100 5.10 18.92 2.40
C LEU A 100 4.05 18.14 1.61
N PHE A 101 2.80 18.25 2.05
CA PHE A 101 1.68 17.54 1.44
C PHE A 101 0.86 18.49 0.58
N PRO A 102 0.92 18.38 -0.77
CA PRO A 102 0.00 19.11 -1.64
C PRO A 102 -1.45 18.75 -1.28
N ALA A 103 -2.26 19.78 -1.07
CA ALA A 103 -3.67 19.63 -0.73
C ALA A 103 -4.53 20.35 -1.77
N TYR A 104 -5.54 19.66 -2.25
CA TYR A 104 -6.46 20.15 -3.26
C TYR A 104 -7.91 19.98 -2.81
N GLY A 105 -8.78 20.84 -3.32
CA GLY A 105 -10.23 20.69 -3.26
C GLY A 105 -10.82 20.54 -4.66
N PHE A 106 -12.01 19.94 -4.75
CA PHE A 106 -12.78 19.91 -5.99
C PHE A 106 -14.28 20.02 -5.73
N GLY A 107 -15.05 20.45 -6.73
CA GLY A 107 -16.52 20.50 -6.65
C GLY A 107 -17.08 21.73 -5.94
N ALA A 108 -16.26 22.77 -5.71
CA ALA A 108 -16.67 24.02 -5.09
C ALA A 108 -16.85 25.15 -6.11
N LYS A 109 -17.69 26.13 -5.77
CA LYS A 109 -17.71 27.43 -6.47
C LYS A 109 -16.69 28.36 -5.82
N LEU A 110 -15.71 28.82 -6.58
CA LEU A 110 -14.65 29.68 -6.05
C LEU A 110 -14.96 31.17 -6.29
N PRO A 111 -14.68 32.05 -5.32
CA PRO A 111 -14.70 33.49 -5.54
C PRO A 111 -13.55 33.93 -6.48
N PRO A 112 -13.66 35.07 -7.17
CA PRO A 112 -14.81 35.98 -7.18
C PRO A 112 -15.92 35.57 -8.17
N ASP A 113 -15.60 34.78 -9.19
CA ASP A 113 -16.49 34.48 -10.33
C ASP A 113 -17.64 33.53 -9.98
N GLY A 114 -17.54 32.79 -8.86
CA GLY A 114 -18.49 31.73 -8.49
C GLY A 114 -18.49 30.54 -9.45
N LYS A 115 -17.47 30.41 -10.30
CA LYS A 115 -17.30 29.28 -11.22
C LYS A 115 -17.00 28.01 -10.42
N ILE A 116 -17.57 26.90 -10.88
CA ILE A 116 -17.27 25.58 -10.33
C ILE A 116 -15.82 25.24 -10.70
N SER A 117 -15.02 24.94 -9.69
CA SER A 117 -13.67 24.41 -9.87
C SER A 117 -13.66 22.92 -9.57
N HIS A 118 -13.03 22.17 -10.48
CA HIS A 118 -12.81 20.72 -10.35
C HIS A 118 -11.43 20.38 -9.77
N ALA A 119 -10.58 21.39 -9.53
CA ALA A 119 -9.32 21.24 -8.83
C ALA A 119 -8.84 22.64 -8.41
N PHE A 120 -8.58 22.85 -7.12
CA PHE A 120 -8.00 24.07 -6.59
C PHE A 120 -7.08 23.78 -5.41
N PRO A 121 -6.00 24.55 -5.23
CA PRO A 121 -5.14 24.39 -4.06
C PRO A 121 -5.91 24.80 -2.79
N LEU A 122 -5.67 24.07 -1.69
CA LEU A 122 -6.18 24.38 -0.35
C LEU A 122 -5.19 25.17 0.49
#